data_AF-A0A7Y5VW37-F1
#
_entry.id   AF-A0A7Y5VW37-F1
#
_cell.length_a   1.000
_cell.length_b   1.000
_cell.length_c   1.000
_cell.angle_alpha   90.00
_cell.angle_beta   90.00
_cell.angle_gamma   90.00
#
_symmetry.space_group_name_H-M   'P 1'
#
loop_
_entity.id
_entity.type
_entity.pdbx_description
1 polymer ?
#
loop_
_entity_poly.entity_id
_entity_poly.type
_entity_poly.pdbx_seq_one_letter_code
_entity_poly.pdbx_strand_id
1 'polypeptide(L)'
;MISSVLRQELESAAQAYLASQLGPRAPRALHFAGLFDERPLDGEGRTALFTFRMESQSSLCGDVPHYVAVGETEANYFPAYGLDADAGYSFHVGTRFMLVMGIQLVDAALEPPAARPALLATLAQHAPGAAVQIDEMAALLRCEDEYYAVYRIRVDGEPYMFVGAECPPGVYPAVQDRPPQAVLRLHLGQLIRREARSQREATGTAVDRVVP
;
A
#
# COMPACT_ATOMS: atom_id res chain seq x y z
N MET A 1 23.74 -1.46 9.92
CA MET A 1 23.87 -2.92 9.69
C MET A 1 23.01 -3.65 10.71
N ILE A 2 22.04 -4.43 10.25
CA ILE A 2 21.17 -5.26 11.11
C ILE A 2 22.02 -6.44 11.63
N SER A 3 21.91 -6.79 12.91
CA SER A 3 22.60 -7.99 13.39
C SER A 3 22.04 -9.22 12.68
N SER A 4 22.91 -10.17 12.33
CA SER A 4 22.50 -11.44 11.71
C SER A 4 21.46 -12.17 12.57
N VAL A 5 21.57 -12.03 13.89
CA VAL A 5 20.64 -12.59 14.89
C VAL A 5 19.24 -12.00 14.72
N LEU A 6 19.09 -10.66 14.73
CA LEU A 6 17.78 -10.02 14.60
C LEU A 6 17.11 -10.36 13.27
N ARG A 7 17.87 -10.40 12.18
CA ARG A 7 17.34 -10.81 10.87
C ARG A 7 16.82 -12.25 10.92
N GLN A 8 17.56 -13.16 11.54
CA GLN A 8 17.16 -14.57 11.66
C GLN A 8 15.91 -14.75 12.54
N GLU A 9 15.79 -13.98 13.62
CA GLU A 9 14.60 -13.95 14.47
C GLU A 9 13.35 -13.50 13.68
N LEU A 10 13.47 -12.40 12.93
CA LEU A 10 12.38 -11.89 12.09
C LEU A 10 12.03 -12.86 10.96
N GLU A 11 13.02 -13.49 10.31
CA GLU A 11 12.78 -14.50 9.28
C GLU A 11 12.04 -15.72 9.86
N SER A 12 12.42 -16.18 11.05
CA SER A 12 11.76 -17.28 11.76
C SER A 12 10.32 -16.92 12.11
N ALA A 13 10.06 -15.68 12.55
CA ALA A 13 8.71 -15.19 12.82
C ALA A 13 7.86 -15.14 11.54
N ALA A 14 8.41 -14.68 10.42
CA ALA A 14 7.74 -14.68 9.13
C ALA A 14 7.38 -16.10 8.65
N GLN A 15 8.31 -17.05 8.79
CA GLN A 15 8.04 -18.45 8.46
C GLN A 15 6.96 -19.06 9.36
N ALA A 16 7.01 -18.81 10.67
CA ALA A 16 6.00 -19.29 11.61
C ALA A 16 4.61 -18.72 11.29
N TYR A 17 4.53 -17.42 11.01
CA TYR A 17 3.30 -16.78 10.57
C TYR A 17 2.77 -17.41 9.28
N LEU A 18 3.59 -17.53 8.23
CA LEU A 18 3.16 -18.12 6.97
C LEU A 18 2.76 -19.60 7.12
N ALA A 19 3.45 -20.37 7.96
CA ALA A 19 3.07 -21.73 8.30
C ALA A 19 1.69 -21.79 8.97
N SER A 20 1.37 -20.84 9.85
CA SER A 20 0.04 -20.77 10.47
C SER A 20 -1.07 -20.44 9.47
N GLN A 21 -0.79 -19.62 8.46
CA GLN A 21 -1.79 -19.15 7.48
C GLN A 21 -1.97 -20.11 6.30
N LEU A 22 -0.87 -20.72 5.82
CA LEU A 22 -0.81 -21.50 4.59
C LEU A 22 -0.64 -23.01 4.85
N GLY A 23 -0.35 -23.41 6.09
CA GLY A 23 -0.11 -24.80 6.45
C GLY A 23 1.00 -25.44 5.61
N PRO A 24 0.77 -26.64 5.02
CA PRO A 24 1.77 -27.30 4.18
C PRO A 24 2.23 -26.53 2.94
N ARG A 25 1.49 -25.49 2.54
CA ARG A 25 1.81 -24.64 1.38
C ARG A 25 2.74 -23.47 1.72
N ALA A 26 3.13 -23.31 2.98
CA ALA A 26 4.02 -22.24 3.37
C ALA A 26 5.39 -22.37 2.68
N PRO A 27 5.98 -21.25 2.20
CA PRO A 27 7.28 -21.28 1.56
C PRO A 27 8.36 -21.71 2.55
N ARG A 28 9.34 -22.48 2.06
CA ARG A 28 10.50 -22.91 2.88
C ARG A 28 11.63 -21.88 2.90
N ALA A 29 11.63 -20.96 1.95
CA ALA A 29 12.65 -19.94 1.80
C ALA A 29 12.01 -18.57 1.67
N LEU A 30 12.57 -17.61 2.39
CA LEU A 30 12.21 -16.20 2.32
C LEU A 30 13.45 -15.42 1.88
N HIS A 31 13.26 -14.38 1.08
CA HIS A 31 14.33 -13.46 0.74
C HIS A 31 14.08 -12.13 1.44
N PHE A 32 15.06 -11.65 2.18
CA PHE A 32 14.97 -10.36 2.86
C PHE A 32 14.91 -9.23 1.83
N ALA A 33 13.87 -8.40 1.92
CA ALA A 33 13.63 -7.27 1.02
C ALA A 33 14.01 -5.94 1.66
N GLY A 34 13.79 -5.79 2.97
CA GLY A 34 14.15 -4.57 3.70
C GLY A 34 13.78 -4.62 5.17
N LEU A 35 14.37 -3.71 5.95
CA LEU A 35 13.99 -3.41 7.33
C LEU A 35 13.65 -1.93 7.40
N PHE A 36 12.54 -1.63 8.06
CA PHE A 36 12.00 -0.29 8.21
C PHE A 36 11.85 -0.01 9.70
N ASP A 37 12.59 0.96 10.21
CA ASP A 37 12.55 1.41 11.62
C ASP A 37 11.58 2.59 11.82
N GLU A 38 10.73 2.87 10.83
CA GLU A 38 9.76 3.96 10.91
C GLU A 38 8.60 3.62 11.85
N ARG A 39 8.06 4.65 12.51
CA ARG A 39 6.88 4.54 13.39
C ARG A 39 5.78 5.47 12.90
N PRO A 40 5.18 5.19 11.73
CA PRO A 40 4.28 6.15 11.11
C PRO A 40 2.85 6.14 11.69
N LEU A 41 2.50 5.11 12.48
CA LEU A 41 1.24 5.04 13.23
C LEU A 41 1.53 4.54 14.66
N ASP A 42 0.57 4.74 15.57
CA ASP A 42 0.66 4.19 16.92
C ASP A 42 0.70 2.66 16.89
N GLY A 43 1.63 2.09 17.63
CA GLY A 43 1.90 0.65 17.62
C GLY A 43 2.70 0.16 16.41
N GLU A 44 2.94 1.01 15.39
CA GLU A 44 3.94 0.70 14.37
C GLU A 44 5.35 0.83 14.94
N GLY A 45 6.24 0.00 14.41
CA GLY A 45 7.59 -0.14 14.91
C GLY A 45 8.48 -0.75 13.85
N ARG A 46 9.60 -1.30 14.29
CA ARG A 46 10.52 -2.01 13.40
C ARG A 46 9.78 -3.12 12.68
N THR A 47 9.78 -3.06 11.34
CA THR A 47 9.15 -4.05 10.47
C THR A 47 10.12 -4.51 9.39
N ALA A 48 10.30 -5.82 9.27
CA ALA A 48 11.00 -6.46 8.17
C ALA A 48 10.00 -6.91 7.10
N LEU A 49 10.41 -6.75 5.86
CA LEU A 49 9.71 -7.24 4.69
C LEU A 49 10.53 -8.37 4.06
N PHE A 50 9.89 -9.50 3.80
CA PHE A 50 10.48 -10.61 3.07
C PHE A 50 9.65 -10.93 1.83
N THR A 51 10.30 -11.28 0.73
CA THR A 51 9.65 -11.80 -0.46
C THR A 51 9.65 -13.33 -0.48
N PHE A 52 8.59 -13.90 -1.03
CA PHE A 52 8.48 -15.33 -1.32
C PHE A 52 7.61 -15.57 -2.55
N ARG A 53 7.58 -16.81 -3.02
CA ARG A 53 6.63 -17.29 -4.04
C ARG A 53 5.76 -18.36 -3.44
N MET A 54 4.48 -18.34 -3.77
CA MET A 54 3.58 -19.44 -3.41
C MET A 54 3.62 -20.48 -4.52
N GLU A 55 3.80 -21.75 -4.16
CA GLU A 55 3.56 -22.84 -5.09
C GLU A 55 2.05 -22.88 -5.39
N SER A 56 1.69 -22.57 -6.64
CA SER A 56 0.32 -22.69 -7.13
C SER A 56 0.09 -24.06 -7.75
N GLN A 57 -0.99 -24.74 -7.37
CA GLN A 57 -1.48 -25.94 -8.10
C GLN A 57 -2.33 -25.57 -9.33
N SER A 58 -2.61 -24.27 -9.53
CA SER A 58 -3.46 -23.73 -10.59
C SER A 58 -2.61 -22.90 -11.55
N SER A 59 -2.64 -23.24 -12.83
CA SER A 59 -1.99 -22.48 -13.90
C SER A 59 -2.55 -21.07 -14.10
N LEU A 60 -3.65 -20.70 -13.41
CA LEU A 60 -4.33 -19.42 -13.55
C LEU A 60 -3.80 -18.34 -12.58
N CYS A 61 -3.17 -18.74 -11.49
CA CYS A 61 -2.41 -17.86 -10.61
C CYS A 61 -0.96 -18.26 -10.74
N GLY A 62 -0.23 -17.68 -11.68
CA GLY A 62 1.20 -17.93 -11.86
C GLY A 62 2.01 -17.68 -10.59
N ASP A 63 3.32 -17.93 -10.65
CA ASP A 63 4.28 -17.69 -9.58
C ASP A 63 4.45 -16.18 -9.28
N VAL A 64 3.39 -15.53 -8.82
CA VAL A 64 3.40 -14.10 -8.46
C VAL A 64 4.19 -13.94 -7.17
N PRO A 65 5.20 -13.06 -7.14
CA PRO A 65 5.91 -12.74 -5.90
C PRO A 65 4.93 -12.19 -4.86
N HIS A 66 5.13 -12.57 -3.60
CA HIS A 66 4.41 -12.07 -2.45
C HIS A 66 5.39 -11.43 -1.48
N TYR A 67 4.89 -10.49 -0.70
CA TYR A 67 5.56 -9.99 0.49
C TYR A 67 4.92 -10.57 1.74
N VAL A 68 5.74 -10.79 2.77
CA VAL A 68 5.31 -10.94 4.16
C VAL A 68 5.98 -9.85 4.98
N ALA A 69 5.20 -9.10 5.75
CA ALA A 69 5.68 -8.11 6.70
C ALA A 69 5.58 -8.69 8.12
N VAL A 70 6.66 -8.56 8.89
CA VAL A 70 6.73 -9.00 10.29
C VAL A 70 7.53 -7.99 11.12
N GLY A 71 7.18 -7.81 12.37
CA GLY A 71 7.86 -6.83 13.22
C GLY A 71 7.15 -6.62 14.55
N GLU A 72 7.14 -5.37 14.99
CA GLU A 72 6.38 -4.94 16.17
C GLU A 72 4.86 -4.99 15.94
N THR A 73 4.42 -4.97 14.68
CA THR A 73 3.00 -5.08 14.31
C THR A 73 2.57 -6.48 13.90
N GLU A 74 1.26 -6.67 13.84
CA GLU A 74 0.66 -7.91 13.37
C GLU A 74 1.13 -8.25 11.96
N ALA A 75 1.66 -9.46 11.83
CA ALA A 75 2.18 -9.96 10.57
C ALA A 75 1.07 -10.07 9.51
N ASN A 76 1.41 -9.73 8.27
CA ASN A 76 0.54 -9.96 7.13
C ASN A 76 1.33 -10.35 5.88
N TYR A 77 0.68 -11.02 4.93
CA TYR A 77 1.25 -11.27 3.60
C TYR A 77 0.29 -10.79 2.50
N PHE A 78 0.86 -10.36 1.38
CA PHE A 78 0.12 -9.79 0.25
C PHE A 78 0.88 -9.99 -1.06
N PRO A 79 0.19 -10.01 -2.23
CA PRO A 79 0.87 -10.04 -3.52
C PRO A 79 1.78 -8.81 -3.69
N ALA A 80 2.93 -8.98 -4.33
CA ALA A 80 3.90 -7.90 -4.47
C ALA A 80 3.42 -6.79 -5.41
N TYR A 81 2.48 -7.05 -6.32
CA TYR A 81 1.95 -6.09 -7.29
C TYR A 81 3.02 -5.29 -8.08
N GLY A 82 4.18 -5.91 -8.29
CA GLY A 82 5.34 -5.26 -8.91
C GLY A 82 5.96 -4.12 -8.08
N LEU A 83 5.61 -4.01 -6.80
CA LEU A 83 6.15 -3.00 -5.88
C LEU A 83 7.57 -3.39 -5.46
N ASP A 84 8.46 -2.41 -5.35
CA ASP A 84 9.72 -2.57 -4.63
C ASP A 84 9.48 -2.68 -3.12
N ALA A 85 10.56 -2.84 -2.34
CA ALA A 85 10.45 -3.02 -0.90
C ALA A 85 9.88 -1.79 -0.17
N ASP A 86 10.22 -0.57 -0.61
CA ASP A 86 9.76 0.67 0.03
C ASP A 86 8.25 0.90 -0.22
N ALA A 87 7.81 0.68 -1.46
CA ALA A 87 6.41 0.72 -1.83
C ALA A 87 5.63 -0.46 -1.21
N GLY A 88 6.26 -1.63 -1.06
CA GLY A 88 5.70 -2.76 -0.32
C GLY A 88 5.48 -2.47 1.16
N TYR A 89 6.44 -1.79 1.81
CA TYR A 89 6.26 -1.35 3.20
C TYR A 89 5.19 -0.26 3.32
N SER A 90 5.14 0.70 2.38
CA SER A 90 4.03 1.67 2.31
C SER A 90 2.68 0.95 2.20
N PHE A 91 2.59 -0.05 1.32
CA PHE A 91 1.38 -0.85 1.17
C PHE A 91 0.99 -1.55 2.48
N HIS A 92 1.95 -2.10 3.22
CA HIS A 92 1.71 -2.69 4.55
C HIS A 92 1.11 -1.67 5.52
N VAL A 93 1.74 -0.48 5.64
CA VAL A 93 1.26 0.60 6.51
C VAL A 93 -0.15 1.03 6.15
N GLY A 94 -0.43 1.27 4.86
CA GLY A 94 -1.78 1.64 4.43
C GLY A 94 -2.80 0.52 4.60
N THR A 95 -2.39 -0.74 4.49
CA THR A 95 -3.26 -1.89 4.80
C THR A 95 -3.63 -1.91 6.28
N ARG A 96 -2.66 -1.73 7.18
CA ARG A 96 -2.88 -1.65 8.63
C ARG A 96 -3.80 -0.49 8.98
N PHE A 97 -3.54 0.69 8.44
CA PHE A 97 -4.39 1.87 8.63
C PHE A 97 -5.84 1.58 8.23
N MET A 98 -6.06 1.03 7.03
CA MET A 98 -7.40 0.70 6.56
C MET A 98 -8.13 -0.29 7.47
N LEU A 99 -7.41 -1.29 8.01
CA LEU A 99 -7.99 -2.26 8.93
C LEU A 99 -8.39 -1.63 10.26
N VAL A 100 -7.51 -0.80 10.84
CA VAL A 100 -7.74 -0.12 12.12
C VAL A 100 -8.89 0.88 12.00
N MET A 101 -8.93 1.67 10.92
CA MET A 101 -9.97 2.66 10.67
C MET A 101 -11.28 2.03 10.15
N GLY A 102 -11.32 0.73 9.90
CA GLY A 102 -12.51 0.05 9.40
C GLY A 102 -12.95 0.51 8.02
N ILE A 103 -12.00 0.85 7.14
CA ILE A 103 -12.29 1.33 5.78
C ILE A 103 -12.84 0.18 4.93
N GLN A 104 -14.06 0.35 4.42
CA GLN A 104 -14.80 -0.71 3.73
C GLN A 104 -15.19 -0.29 2.32
N LEU A 105 -15.29 -1.27 1.41
CA LEU A 105 -15.84 -1.05 0.07
C LEU A 105 -17.36 -0.85 0.18
N VAL A 106 -17.88 0.16 -0.51
CA VAL A 106 -19.31 0.49 -0.55
C VAL A 106 -19.82 0.58 -1.98
N ASP A 107 -21.14 0.63 -2.15
CA ASP A 107 -21.77 0.74 -3.46
C ASP A 107 -21.38 2.05 -4.16
N ALA A 108 -21.03 1.95 -5.44
CA ALA A 108 -20.75 3.08 -6.29
C ALA A 108 -21.90 4.12 -6.37
N ALA A 109 -23.14 3.70 -6.15
CA ALA A 109 -24.30 4.58 -6.10
C ALA A 109 -24.24 5.63 -4.96
N LEU A 110 -23.35 5.43 -3.98
CA LEU A 110 -23.12 6.36 -2.86
C LEU A 110 -22.04 7.40 -3.15
N GLU A 111 -21.53 7.48 -4.39
CA GLU A 111 -20.52 8.46 -4.79
C GLU A 111 -20.95 9.89 -4.43
N PRO A 112 -20.16 10.66 -3.66
CA PRO A 112 -20.49 12.05 -3.37
C PRO A 112 -20.60 12.87 -4.66
N PRO A 113 -21.66 13.70 -4.86
CA PRO A 113 -21.85 14.45 -6.10
C PRO A 113 -20.68 15.38 -6.48
N ALA A 114 -19.92 15.84 -5.48
CA ALA A 114 -18.76 16.72 -5.67
C ALA A 114 -17.46 15.98 -6.03
N ALA A 115 -17.41 14.64 -5.96
CA ALA A 115 -16.17 13.88 -6.11
C ALA A 115 -15.54 14.01 -7.51
N ARG A 116 -16.31 13.83 -8.59
CA ARG A 116 -15.81 13.99 -9.96
C ARG A 116 -15.44 15.43 -10.31
N PRO A 117 -16.27 16.45 -9.98
CA PRO A 117 -15.85 17.84 -10.13
C PRO A 117 -14.54 18.17 -9.41
N ALA A 118 -14.34 17.68 -8.18
CA ALA A 118 -13.12 17.89 -7.41
C ALA A 118 -11.89 17.22 -8.05
N LEU A 119 -12.06 16.00 -8.59
CA LEU A 119 -11.03 15.31 -9.37
C LEU A 119 -10.61 16.15 -10.59
N LEU A 120 -11.58 16.59 -11.39
CA LEU A 120 -11.29 17.37 -12.60
C LEU A 120 -10.60 18.70 -12.27
N ALA A 121 -11.05 19.38 -11.21
CA ALA A 121 -10.41 20.59 -10.73
C ALA A 121 -8.96 20.34 -10.29
N THR A 122 -8.71 19.24 -9.56
CA THR A 122 -7.37 18.84 -9.12
C THR A 122 -6.45 18.57 -10.30
N LEU A 123 -6.93 17.81 -11.30
CA LEU A 123 -6.13 17.50 -12.49
C LEU A 123 -5.89 18.74 -13.35
N ALA A 124 -6.88 19.62 -13.52
CA ALA A 124 -6.72 20.87 -14.24
C ALA A 124 -5.65 21.79 -13.61
N GLN A 125 -5.51 21.75 -12.28
CA GLN A 125 -4.49 22.52 -11.57
C GLN A 125 -3.07 21.96 -11.77
N HIS A 126 -2.91 20.64 -11.82
CA HIS A 126 -1.59 19.98 -11.86
C HIS A 126 -1.12 19.61 -13.27
N ALA A 127 -2.05 19.46 -14.21
CA ALA A 127 -1.79 19.14 -15.62
C ALA A 127 -2.63 20.07 -16.53
N PRO A 128 -2.37 21.39 -16.51
CA PRO A 128 -3.14 22.34 -17.29
C PRO A 128 -3.01 22.05 -18.79
N GLY A 129 -4.16 21.91 -19.46
CA GLY A 129 -4.25 21.65 -20.90
C GLY A 129 -4.23 20.17 -21.30
N ALA A 130 -4.01 19.24 -20.35
CA ALA A 130 -4.11 17.81 -20.64
C ALA A 130 -5.57 17.39 -20.89
N ALA A 131 -5.78 16.52 -21.87
CA ALA A 131 -7.08 15.93 -22.14
C ALA A 131 -7.36 14.83 -21.11
N VAL A 132 -8.25 15.13 -20.16
CA VAL A 132 -8.65 14.18 -19.11
C VAL A 132 -9.97 13.50 -19.47
N GLN A 133 -9.97 12.17 -19.44
CA GLN A 133 -11.17 11.35 -19.53
C GLN A 133 -11.32 10.51 -18.25
N ILE A 134 -12.50 10.56 -17.63
CA ILE A 134 -12.86 9.62 -16.56
C ILE A 134 -13.53 8.42 -17.22
N ASP A 135 -12.91 7.25 -17.15
CA ASP A 135 -13.46 6.03 -17.75
C ASP A 135 -14.51 5.42 -16.83
N GLU A 136 -14.18 5.21 -15.56
CA GLU A 136 -15.11 4.69 -14.55
C GLU A 136 -14.65 4.96 -13.11
N MET A 137 -15.55 4.76 -12.15
CA MET A 137 -15.18 4.65 -10.75
C MET A 137 -14.89 3.18 -10.45
N ALA A 138 -13.62 2.88 -10.18
CA ALA A 138 -13.13 1.51 -9.99
C ALA A 138 -13.39 0.97 -8.58
N ALA A 139 -13.43 1.85 -7.57
CA ALA A 139 -13.86 1.52 -6.22
C ALA A 139 -14.33 2.78 -5.48
N LEU A 140 -15.32 2.61 -4.62
CA LEU A 140 -15.70 3.58 -3.61
C LEU A 140 -15.56 2.94 -2.23
N LEU A 141 -14.83 3.60 -1.34
CA LEU A 141 -14.60 3.13 0.01
C LEU A 141 -15.11 4.17 1.01
N ARG A 142 -15.52 3.71 2.19
CA ARG A 142 -16.06 4.55 3.25
C ARG A 142 -15.32 4.34 4.56
N CYS A 143 -15.04 5.43 5.26
CA CYS A 143 -14.52 5.48 6.62
C CYS A 143 -15.41 6.42 7.43
N GLU A 144 -16.18 5.90 8.38
CA GLU A 144 -17.19 6.70 9.10
C GLU A 144 -18.11 7.46 8.14
N ASP A 145 -18.04 8.79 8.05
CA ASP A 145 -18.84 9.60 7.13
C ASP A 145 -18.05 10.09 5.90
N GLU A 146 -16.78 9.70 5.77
CA GLU A 146 -15.91 10.05 4.65
C GLU A 146 -15.88 8.97 3.57
N TYR A 147 -15.74 9.39 2.32
CA TYR A 147 -15.67 8.58 1.12
C TYR A 147 -14.33 8.77 0.40
N TYR A 148 -13.67 7.67 0.11
CA TYR A 148 -12.43 7.61 -0.66
C TYR A 148 -12.72 6.91 -1.99
N ALA A 149 -12.55 7.63 -3.09
CA ALA A 149 -12.85 7.14 -4.42
C ALA A 149 -11.57 6.83 -5.19
N VAL A 150 -11.60 5.72 -5.93
CA VAL A 150 -10.55 5.33 -6.88
C VAL A 150 -11.16 5.31 -8.27
N TYR A 151 -10.66 6.14 -9.17
CA TYR A 151 -11.12 6.24 -10.55
C TYR A 151 -10.09 5.68 -11.51
N ARG A 152 -10.57 5.04 -12.58
CA ARG A 152 -9.78 4.80 -13.80
C ARG A 152 -9.96 6.01 -14.70
N ILE A 153 -8.85 6.63 -15.06
CA ILE A 153 -8.84 7.81 -15.91
C ILE A 153 -7.82 7.62 -17.05
N ARG A 154 -7.97 8.43 -18.09
CA ARG A 154 -6.95 8.65 -19.11
C ARG A 154 -6.54 10.11 -19.14
N VAL A 155 -5.25 10.36 -19.24
CA VAL A 155 -4.66 11.70 -19.40
C VAL A 155 -3.84 11.68 -20.68
N ASP A 156 -4.25 12.46 -21.68
CA ASP A 156 -3.68 12.46 -23.03
C ASP A 156 -3.63 11.05 -23.67
N GLY A 157 -4.62 10.21 -23.32
CA GLY A 157 -4.73 8.83 -23.79
C GLY A 157 -4.03 7.78 -22.93
N GLU A 158 -3.14 8.20 -22.02
CA GLU A 158 -2.39 7.30 -21.13
C GLU A 158 -3.23 6.91 -19.90
N PRO A 159 -3.27 5.62 -19.51
CA PRO A 159 -4.14 5.15 -18.44
C PRO A 159 -3.53 5.34 -17.04
N TYR A 160 -4.33 5.89 -16.12
CA TYR A 160 -3.98 6.12 -14.73
C TYR A 160 -5.10 5.68 -13.78
N MET A 161 -4.71 5.47 -12.52
CA MET A 161 -5.61 5.38 -11.37
C MET A 161 -5.50 6.67 -10.57
N PHE A 162 -6.63 7.33 -10.34
CA PHE A 162 -6.74 8.51 -9.50
C PHE A 162 -7.39 8.16 -8.17
N VAL A 163 -6.80 8.58 -7.06
CA VAL A 163 -7.38 8.49 -5.72
C VAL A 163 -7.80 9.88 -5.28
N GLY A 164 -9.00 10.03 -4.70
CA GLY A 164 -9.48 11.30 -4.16
C GLY A 164 -10.84 11.20 -3.48
N ALA A 165 -11.74 12.14 -3.80
CA ALA A 165 -12.93 12.49 -3.01
C ALA A 165 -12.53 13.18 -1.70
N GLU A 166 -12.78 12.57 -0.54
CA GLU A 166 -12.37 13.12 0.76
C GLU A 166 -10.95 12.66 1.16
N CYS A 167 -10.35 11.75 0.39
CA CYS A 167 -8.94 11.41 0.51
C CYS A 167 -8.08 12.49 -0.18
N PRO A 168 -6.89 12.87 0.37
CA PRO A 168 -5.94 13.70 -0.37
C PRO A 168 -5.67 13.11 -1.76
N PRO A 169 -5.54 13.93 -2.81
CA PRO A 169 -5.49 13.38 -4.16
C PRO A 169 -4.15 12.70 -4.48
N GLY A 170 -4.20 11.65 -5.31
CA GLY A 170 -3.03 10.95 -5.83
C GLY A 170 -3.25 10.35 -7.21
N VAL A 171 -2.20 10.31 -8.04
CA VAL A 171 -2.25 9.75 -9.41
C VAL A 171 -1.19 8.67 -9.55
N TYR A 172 -1.59 7.52 -10.08
CA TYR A 172 -0.73 6.34 -10.23
C TYR A 172 -0.84 5.78 -11.64
N PRO A 173 0.25 5.30 -12.27
CA PRO A 173 0.15 4.56 -13.52
C PRO A 173 -0.81 3.37 -13.38
N ALA A 174 -1.66 3.15 -14.37
CA ALA A 174 -2.53 1.98 -14.39
C ALA A 174 -1.69 0.73 -14.68
N VAL A 175 -1.43 -0.07 -13.65
CA VAL A 175 -0.86 -1.41 -13.79
C VAL A 175 -2.01 -2.41 -13.91
N GLN A 176 -2.09 -3.12 -15.04
CA GLN A 176 -3.25 -3.97 -15.42
C GLN A 176 -3.76 -4.90 -14.29
N ASP A 177 -2.85 -5.38 -13.43
CA ASP A 177 -3.18 -6.38 -12.41
C ASP A 177 -3.33 -5.81 -10.99
N ARG A 178 -3.27 -4.49 -10.79
CA ARG A 178 -3.39 -3.91 -9.44
C ARG A 178 -4.86 -3.64 -9.10
N PRO A 179 -5.43 -4.30 -8.09
CA PRO A 179 -6.81 -4.01 -7.67
C PRO A 179 -6.95 -2.55 -7.19
N PRO A 180 -8.10 -1.88 -7.39
CA PRO A 180 -8.29 -0.49 -6.97
C PRO A 180 -8.01 -0.25 -5.47
N GLN A 181 -8.44 -1.17 -4.62
CA GLN A 181 -8.16 -1.15 -3.18
C GLN A 181 -6.66 -1.25 -2.87
N ALA A 182 -5.87 -1.90 -3.73
CA ALA A 182 -4.42 -1.97 -3.57
C ALA A 182 -3.75 -0.62 -3.88
N VAL A 183 -4.30 0.15 -4.82
CA VAL A 183 -3.85 1.52 -5.10
C VAL A 183 -4.12 2.42 -3.89
N LEU A 184 -5.32 2.34 -3.30
CA LEU A 184 -5.64 3.13 -2.11
C LEU A 184 -4.74 2.78 -0.92
N ARG A 185 -4.48 1.49 -0.65
CA ARG A 185 -3.55 1.06 0.40
C ARG A 185 -2.15 1.64 0.19
N LEU A 186 -1.62 1.53 -1.03
CA LEU A 186 -0.33 2.12 -1.36
C LEU A 186 -0.33 3.63 -1.10
N HIS A 187 -1.37 4.32 -1.57
CA HIS A 187 -1.50 5.77 -1.43
C HIS A 187 -1.53 6.23 0.02
N LEU A 188 -2.42 5.66 0.83
CA LEU A 188 -2.54 5.99 2.24
C LEU A 188 -1.23 5.73 2.97
N GLY A 189 -0.58 4.59 2.70
CA GLY A 189 0.72 4.27 3.28
C GLY A 189 1.82 5.28 2.95
N GLN A 190 1.89 5.73 1.69
CA GLN A 190 2.83 6.77 1.28
C GLN A 190 2.55 8.12 1.94
N LEU A 191 1.27 8.52 2.03
CA LEU A 191 0.86 9.74 2.70
C LEU A 191 1.21 9.72 4.20
N ILE A 192 0.84 8.66 4.89
CA ILE A 192 1.07 8.45 6.33
C ILE A 192 2.57 8.47 6.64
N ARG A 193 3.38 7.73 5.86
CA ARG A 193 4.85 7.75 6.01
C ARG A 193 5.44 9.14 5.77
N ARG A 194 4.96 9.85 4.73
CA ARG A 194 5.42 11.21 4.42
C ARG A 194 5.09 12.18 5.55
N GLU A 195 3.87 12.15 6.07
CA GLU A 195 3.44 12.99 7.18
C GLU A 195 4.27 12.73 8.44
N ALA A 196 4.45 11.45 8.81
CA ALA A 196 5.26 11.07 9.96
C ALA A 196 6.74 11.49 9.83
N ARG A 197 7.29 11.55 8.60
CA ARG A 197 8.64 12.10 8.36
C ARG A 197 8.65 13.61 8.53
N SER A 198 7.70 14.32 7.92
CA SER A 198 7.59 15.78 8.06
C SER A 198 7.43 16.22 9.52
N GLN A 199 6.64 15.50 10.32
CA GLN A 199 6.46 15.77 11.74
C GLN A 199 7.76 15.53 12.55
N ARG A 200 8.52 14.47 12.24
CA ARG A 200 9.81 14.19 12.86
C ARG A 200 10.85 15.27 12.54
N GLU A 201 10.88 15.74 11.31
CA GLU A 201 11.75 16.85 10.89
C GLU A 201 11.39 18.15 11.60
N ALA A 202 10.09 18.48 11.70
CA ALA A 202 9.61 19.67 12.39
C ALA A 202 9.88 19.65 13.90
N THR A 203 9.86 18.47 14.53
CA THR A 203 10.13 18.30 15.97
C THR A 203 11.62 18.15 16.31
N GLY A 204 12.51 18.10 15.31
CA GLY A 204 13.96 17.96 15.53
C GLY A 204 14.39 16.59 16.03
N THR A 205 13.54 15.57 15.88
CA THR A 205 13.88 14.20 16.28
C THR A 205 14.84 13.64 15.22
N ALA A 206 16.12 13.55 15.56
CA ALA A 206 17.21 13.21 14.63
C ALA A 206 16.97 11.92 13.85
N VAL A 207 17.23 11.96 12.54
CA VAL A 207 17.22 10.80 11.65
C VAL A 207 18.50 10.00 11.88
N ASP A 208 18.38 8.81 12.46
CA ASP A 208 19.39 7.77 12.24
C ASP A 208 19.35 7.42 10.75
N ARG A 209 20.23 8.08 9.97
CA ARG A 209 20.40 7.79 8.56
C ARG A 209 20.83 6.34 8.42
N VAL A 210 19.92 5.48 7.99
CA VAL A 210 20.29 4.20 7.38
C VAL A 210 20.87 4.53 6.01
N VAL A 211 22.19 4.63 5.97
CA VAL A 211 22.99 4.67 4.73
C VAL A 211 22.87 3.28 4.07
N PRO A 212 22.75 3.20 2.73
CA PRO A 212 22.61 1.95 1.98
C PRO A 212 23.71 0.92 2.26
#